data_AF-A0A6P0KET8-F1
#
_entry.id   AF-A0A6P0KET8-F1
#
_cell.length_a   1.000
_cell.length_b   1.000
_cell.length_c   1.000
_cell.angle_alpha   90.00
_cell.angle_beta   90.00
_cell.angle_gamma   90.00
#
_symmetry.space_group_name_H-M   'P 1'
#
loop_
_entity.id
_entity.type
_entity.pdbx_description
1 polymer ?
#
loop_
_entity_poly.entity_id
_entity_poly.type
_entity_poly.pdbx_seq_one_letter_code
_entity_poly.pdbx_strand_id
1 'polypeptide(L)'
;IIRERSYSDSATPSANGIAVANLVRLFLHTETLDYWERANKALKAFKLVLSQAPQACPGLFAALDWCDRPITVKFPNRPSSDRQSSKHQGDMATFAQKSIQSDNYAPTAIFKGVADLPDEAVGLICRSMSCGEPLFNLEALNKQLRVIY
;
A
#
# COMPACT_ATOMS: atom_id res chain seq x y z
N ILE A 1 -32.74 9.96 2.88
CA ILE A 1 -32.53 9.06 1.73
C ILE A 1 -31.03 9.03 1.45
N ILE A 2 -30.38 7.87 1.62
CA ILE A 2 -28.96 7.71 1.26
C ILE A 2 -28.94 7.31 -0.21
N ARG A 3 -28.41 8.19 -1.07
CA ARG A 3 -28.26 7.94 -2.51
C ARG A 3 -26.91 7.27 -2.74
N GLU A 4 -26.93 6.09 -3.31
CA GLU A 4 -25.72 5.40 -3.76
C GLU A 4 -25.07 6.22 -4.89
N ARG A 5 -23.77 6.49 -4.79
CA ARG A 5 -23.04 7.26 -5.81
C ARG A 5 -22.76 6.38 -7.02
N SER A 6 -22.58 7.01 -8.19
CA SER A 6 -22.30 6.33 -9.45
C SER A 6 -21.07 5.42 -9.36
N TYR A 7 -21.15 4.22 -9.92
CA TYR A 7 -20.02 3.31 -10.13
C TYR A 7 -19.25 3.59 -11.42
N SER A 8 -19.88 4.27 -12.38
CA SER A 8 -19.32 4.47 -13.72
C SER A 8 -18.19 5.49 -13.66
N ASP A 9 -17.01 5.07 -14.07
CA ASP A 9 -15.86 5.91 -14.29
C ASP A 9 -15.85 6.38 -15.75
N SER A 10 -15.82 7.69 -15.95
CA SER A 10 -15.54 8.29 -17.27
C SER A 10 -14.27 9.12 -17.12
N ALA A 11 -14.24 10.38 -17.56
CA ALA A 11 -13.08 11.25 -17.29
C ALA A 11 -12.89 11.58 -15.80
N THR A 12 -13.89 11.28 -14.96
CA THR A 12 -13.83 11.46 -13.50
C THR A 12 -13.85 10.08 -12.82
N PRO A 13 -12.92 9.80 -11.89
CA PRO A 13 -12.99 8.61 -11.06
C PRO A 13 -14.26 8.63 -10.22
N SER A 14 -14.89 7.47 -10.11
CA SER A 14 -16.03 7.17 -9.26
C SER A 14 -15.61 7.44 -7.83
N ALA A 15 -16.42 8.24 -7.16
CA ALA A 15 -16.27 8.49 -5.74
C ALA A 15 -16.24 7.19 -4.93
N ASN A 16 -16.89 6.12 -5.41
CA ASN A 16 -16.87 4.82 -4.73
C ASN A 16 -15.51 4.14 -4.84
N GLY A 17 -14.91 4.11 -6.04
CA GLY A 17 -13.56 3.55 -6.24
C GLY A 17 -12.51 4.24 -5.37
N ILE A 18 -12.49 5.58 -5.38
CA ILE A 18 -11.57 6.36 -4.55
C ILE A 18 -11.82 6.13 -3.05
N ALA A 19 -13.08 6.09 -2.62
CA ALA A 19 -13.41 5.84 -1.21
C ALA A 19 -12.95 4.45 -0.76
N VAL A 20 -13.19 3.41 -1.55
CA VAL A 20 -12.74 2.05 -1.24
C VAL A 20 -11.21 1.98 -1.17
N ALA A 21 -10.50 2.52 -2.16
CA ALA A 21 -9.04 2.54 -2.16
C ALA A 21 -8.49 3.25 -0.91
N ASN A 22 -9.07 4.39 -0.53
CA ASN A 22 -8.64 5.12 0.66
C ASN A 22 -8.95 4.37 1.96
N LEU A 23 -10.06 3.64 2.05
CA LEU A 23 -10.34 2.77 3.20
C LEU A 23 -9.26 1.69 3.35
N VAL A 24 -8.83 1.05 2.27
CA VAL A 24 -7.74 0.07 2.33
C VAL A 24 -6.42 0.73 2.75
N ARG A 25 -6.09 1.90 2.21
CA ARG A 25 -4.89 2.66 2.59
C ARG A 25 -4.91 3.05 4.07
N LEU A 26 -6.07 3.43 4.62
CA LEU A 26 -6.25 3.70 6.04
C LEU A 26 -6.07 2.45 6.89
N PHE A 27 -6.62 1.30 6.46
CA PHE A 27 -6.35 0.01 7.11
C PHE A 27 -4.85 -0.30 7.13
N LEU A 28 -4.15 -0.21 6.00
CA LEU A 28 -2.71 -0.48 5.93
C LEU A 28 -1.87 0.48 6.79
N HIS A 29 -2.31 1.74 6.91
CA HIS A 29 -1.60 2.73 7.71
C HIS A 29 -1.84 2.57 9.21
N THR A 30 -3.10 2.34 9.61
CA THR A 30 -3.54 2.36 11.02
C THR A 30 -3.70 0.97 11.65
N GLU A 31 -3.73 -0.07 10.82
CA GLU A 31 -4.01 -1.46 11.22
C GLU A 31 -5.42 -1.63 11.85
N THR A 32 -6.33 -0.66 11.64
CA THR A 32 -7.73 -0.71 12.11
C THR A 32 -8.61 -1.52 11.17
N LEU A 33 -9.11 -2.67 11.63
CA LEU A 33 -9.87 -3.62 10.81
C LEU A 33 -11.20 -3.06 10.26
N ASP A 34 -11.85 -2.10 10.94
CA ASP A 34 -13.12 -1.49 10.48
C ASP A 34 -12.99 -0.90 9.05
N TYR A 35 -11.85 -0.27 8.74
CA TYR A 35 -11.62 0.28 7.41
C TYR A 35 -11.55 -0.82 6.34
N TRP A 36 -10.92 -1.95 6.65
CA TRP A 36 -10.88 -3.11 5.75
C TRP A 36 -12.26 -3.71 5.52
N GLU A 37 -13.03 -3.91 6.59
CA GLU A 37 -14.39 -4.47 6.50
C GLU A 37 -15.30 -3.60 5.65
N ARG A 38 -15.21 -2.27 5.81
CA ARG A 38 -15.95 -1.31 4.99
C ARG A 38 -15.56 -1.35 3.52
N ALA A 39 -14.26 -1.40 3.22
CA ALA A 39 -13.77 -1.52 1.84
C ALA A 39 -14.28 -2.82 1.19
N ASN A 40 -14.16 -3.95 1.89
CA ASN A 40 -14.58 -5.26 1.42
C ASN A 40 -16.10 -5.33 1.21
N LYS A 41 -16.89 -4.78 2.14
CA LYS A 41 -18.35 -4.70 2.01
C LYS A 41 -18.77 -3.91 0.76
N ALA A 42 -18.12 -2.78 0.51
CA ALA A 42 -18.40 -1.96 -0.67
C ALA A 42 -18.04 -2.69 -1.97
N LEU A 43 -16.87 -3.32 -2.07
CA LEU A 43 -16.51 -4.11 -3.25
C LEU A 43 -17.49 -5.26 -3.53
N LYS A 44 -17.94 -5.96 -2.47
CA LYS A 44 -18.97 -7.01 -2.59
C LYS A 44 -20.29 -6.48 -3.15
N ALA A 45 -20.71 -5.27 -2.76
CA ALA A 45 -21.92 -4.64 -3.30
C ALA A 45 -21.81 -4.37 -4.81
N PHE A 46 -20.62 -4.06 -5.31
CA PHE A 46 -20.36 -3.82 -6.73
C PHE A 46 -19.92 -5.06 -7.52
N LYS A 47 -19.93 -6.26 -6.92
CA LYS A 47 -19.46 -7.51 -7.56
C LYS A 47 -20.09 -7.75 -8.94
N LEU A 48 -21.40 -7.53 -9.06
CA LEU A 48 -22.11 -7.77 -10.32
C LEU A 48 -21.59 -6.85 -11.44
N VAL A 49 -21.44 -5.55 -11.15
CA VAL A 49 -20.95 -4.55 -12.10
C VAL A 49 -19.48 -4.80 -12.46
N LEU A 50 -18.64 -5.12 -11.48
CA LEU A 50 -17.24 -5.51 -11.72
C LEU A 50 -17.14 -6.70 -12.68
N SER A 51 -18.07 -7.66 -12.58
CA SER A 51 -18.08 -8.84 -13.45
C SER A 51 -18.67 -8.59 -14.85
N GLN A 52 -19.71 -7.76 -14.96
CA GLN A 52 -20.47 -7.57 -16.20
C GLN A 52 -19.97 -6.40 -17.06
N ALA A 53 -19.41 -5.37 -16.43
CA ALA A 53 -18.98 -4.15 -17.10
C ALA A 53 -17.63 -3.65 -16.55
N PRO A 54 -16.55 -4.46 -16.60
CA PRO A 54 -15.28 -4.09 -15.98
C PRO A 54 -14.66 -2.81 -16.56
N GLN A 55 -14.84 -2.58 -17.85
CA GLN A 55 -14.35 -1.38 -18.54
C GLN A 55 -15.04 -0.09 -18.07
N ALA A 56 -16.21 -0.18 -17.44
CA ALA A 56 -16.94 0.96 -16.92
C ALA A 56 -16.56 1.30 -15.47
N CYS A 57 -15.69 0.52 -14.82
CA CYS A 57 -15.35 0.70 -13.41
C CYS A 57 -13.83 0.58 -13.06
N PRO A 58 -12.90 1.15 -13.84
CA PRO A 58 -11.46 1.15 -13.55
C PRO A 58 -11.08 1.60 -12.12
N GLY A 59 -11.80 2.56 -11.52
CA GLY A 59 -11.57 3.02 -10.15
C GLY A 59 -11.93 1.98 -9.10
N LEU A 60 -12.98 1.18 -9.32
CA LEU A 60 -13.30 0.04 -8.45
C LEU A 60 -12.29 -1.10 -8.63
N PHE A 61 -11.77 -1.32 -9.84
CA PHE A 61 -10.68 -2.29 -10.08
C PHE A 61 -9.38 -1.87 -9.42
N ALA A 62 -9.00 -0.59 -9.51
CA ALA A 62 -7.84 -0.08 -8.78
C ALA A 62 -8.01 -0.28 -7.27
N ALA A 63 -9.22 -0.07 -6.73
CA ALA A 63 -9.51 -0.34 -5.33
C ALA A 63 -9.49 -1.84 -4.96
N LEU A 64 -9.90 -2.71 -5.90
CA LEU A 64 -9.76 -4.16 -5.77
C LEU A 64 -8.30 -4.58 -5.74
N ASP A 65 -7.43 -3.98 -6.56
CA ASP A 65 -5.99 -4.23 -6.52
C ASP A 65 -5.39 -3.94 -5.14
N TRP A 66 -5.82 -2.85 -4.48
CA TRP A 66 -5.42 -2.56 -3.10
C TRP A 66 -5.85 -3.66 -2.12
N CYS A 67 -7.03 -4.26 -2.32
CA CYS A 67 -7.53 -5.35 -1.49
C CYS A 67 -6.84 -6.69 -1.78
N ASP A 68 -6.50 -6.97 -3.04
CA ASP A 68 -5.85 -8.22 -3.41
C ASP A 68 -4.34 -8.19 -3.07
N ARG A 69 -3.73 -7.00 -3.09
CA ARG A 69 -2.32 -6.76 -2.75
C ARG A 69 -2.16 -5.70 -1.65
N PRO A 70 -2.62 -5.98 -0.41
CA PRO A 70 -2.50 -5.08 0.73
C PRO A 70 -1.06 -5.12 1.26
N ILE A 71 -0.17 -4.31 0.67
CA ILE A 71 1.26 -4.31 1.01
C ILE A 71 1.60 -3.13 1.91
N THR A 72 2.38 -3.38 2.96
CA THR A 72 3.01 -2.32 3.75
C THR A 72 4.52 -2.53 3.77
N VAL A 73 5.28 -1.48 3.48
CA VAL A 73 6.73 -1.44 3.63
C VAL A 73 7.05 -0.58 4.85
N LYS A 74 7.55 -1.22 5.90
CA LYS A 74 7.89 -0.60 7.19
C LYS A 74 9.38 -0.22 7.18
N PHE A 75 9.70 0.99 7.61
CA PHE A 75 11.07 1.47 7.80
C PHE A 75 11.30 1.84 9.26
N PRO A 76 12.51 1.69 9.78
CA PRO A 76 12.84 2.16 11.12
C PRO A 76 12.71 3.69 11.19
N ASN A 77 12.01 4.20 12.20
CA ASN A 77 11.86 5.63 12.44
C ASN A 77 13.02 6.15 13.29
N ARG A 78 14.18 6.38 12.65
CA ARG A 78 15.39 6.87 13.33
C ARG A 78 15.42 8.40 13.41
N PRO A 79 15.93 8.99 14.51
CA PRO A 79 16.21 10.42 14.58
C PRO A 79 17.25 10.82 13.52
N SER A 80 17.18 12.07 13.05
CA SER A 80 18.01 12.57 11.94
C SER A 80 19.52 12.49 12.20
N SER A 81 19.95 12.55 13.47
CA SER A 81 21.35 12.39 13.87
C SER A 81 21.94 11.03 13.50
N ASP A 82 21.12 9.97 13.54
CA ASP A 82 21.61 8.60 13.41
C ASP A 82 21.57 8.12 11.96
N ARG A 83 20.77 8.78 11.11
CA ARG A 83 20.59 8.44 9.68
C ARG A 83 21.86 8.61 8.84
N GLN A 84 22.79 9.46 9.28
CA GLN A 84 24.04 9.73 8.58
C GLN A 84 25.20 8.84 9.02
N SER A 85 25.01 8.01 10.04
CA SER A 85 26.05 7.07 10.49
C SER A 85 26.21 5.91 9.52
N SER A 86 27.45 5.50 9.25
CA SER A 86 27.81 4.41 8.33
C SER A 86 27.23 3.03 8.69
N LYS A 87 26.66 2.88 9.90
CA LYS A 87 25.95 1.68 10.36
C LYS A 87 24.56 1.51 9.75
N HIS A 88 23.92 2.58 9.29
CA HIS A 88 22.52 2.54 8.87
C HIS A 88 22.39 2.66 7.36
N GLN A 89 22.23 1.51 6.70
CA GLN A 89 22.21 1.41 5.23
C GLN A 89 20.84 1.74 4.62
N GLY A 90 20.31 2.93 4.91
CA GLY A 90 19.16 3.50 4.21
C GLY A 90 17.92 3.73 5.08
N ASP A 91 17.09 4.67 4.62
CA ASP A 91 15.82 5.05 5.22
C ASP A 91 14.73 5.17 4.15
N MET A 92 13.49 5.45 4.58
CA MET A 92 12.34 5.59 3.68
C MET A 92 12.56 6.65 2.59
N ALA A 93 13.22 7.77 2.92
CA ALA A 93 13.49 8.85 1.97
C ALA A 93 14.49 8.41 0.88
N THR A 94 15.57 7.75 1.29
CA THR A 94 16.58 7.18 0.38
C THR A 94 15.95 6.11 -0.51
N PHE A 95 15.10 5.25 0.05
CA PHE A 95 14.37 4.25 -0.71
C PHE A 95 13.44 4.88 -1.75
N ALA A 96 12.66 5.90 -1.37
CA ALA A 96 11.77 6.61 -2.27
C ALA A 96 12.53 7.29 -3.42
N GLN A 97 13.64 7.96 -3.12
CA GLN A 97 14.49 8.60 -4.14
C GLN A 97 15.08 7.58 -5.12
N LYS A 98 15.58 6.44 -4.64
CA LYS A 98 16.11 5.37 -5.49
C LYS A 98 15.02 4.67 -6.30
N SER A 99 13.81 4.54 -5.75
CA SER A 99 12.70 3.88 -6.44
C SER A 99 12.28 4.64 -7.70
N ILE A 100 12.32 5.98 -7.66
CA ILE A 100 12.07 6.85 -8.83
C ILE A 100 13.10 6.60 -9.94
N GLN A 101 14.35 6.30 -9.59
CA GLN A 101 15.45 6.12 -10.55
C GLN A 101 15.50 4.71 -11.15
N SER A 102 14.79 3.74 -10.58
CA SER A 102 14.98 2.31 -10.88
C SER A 102 13.72 1.59 -11.34
N ASP A 103 12.70 2.32 -11.81
CA ASP A 103 11.39 1.80 -12.24
C ASP A 103 10.75 0.86 -11.20
N ASN A 104 10.96 1.11 -9.91
CA ASN A 104 10.35 0.33 -8.84
C ASN A 104 8.93 0.81 -8.58
N TYR A 105 7.99 0.31 -9.37
CA TYR A 105 6.58 0.64 -9.26
C TYR A 105 5.87 -0.30 -8.27
N ALA A 106 5.37 0.26 -7.16
CA ALA A 106 4.62 -0.46 -6.13
C ALA A 106 3.26 0.24 -5.88
N PRO A 107 2.30 0.08 -6.81
CA PRO A 107 1.07 0.89 -6.85
C PRO A 107 0.15 0.72 -5.64
N THR A 108 0.19 -0.44 -4.99
CA THR A 108 -0.70 -0.79 -3.87
C THR A 108 0.06 -1.01 -2.56
N ALA A 109 1.21 -0.35 -2.41
CA ALA A 109 2.01 -0.39 -1.19
C ALA A 109 1.87 0.91 -0.39
N ILE A 110 1.77 0.78 0.94
CA ILE A 110 1.94 1.88 1.89
C ILE A 110 3.35 1.83 2.48
N PHE A 111 4.08 2.93 2.40
CA PHE A 111 5.38 3.11 3.06
C PHE A 111 5.14 3.85 4.40
N LYS A 112 5.63 3.29 5.52
CA LYS A 112 5.49 3.93 6.85
C LYS A 112 6.72 3.73 7.72
N GLY A 113 7.02 4.72 8.55
CA GLY A 113 7.99 4.59 9.64
C GLY A 113 7.40 3.85 10.84
N VAL A 114 8.19 3.03 11.52
CA VAL A 114 7.84 2.31 12.75
C VAL A 114 9.00 2.35 13.75
N ALA A 115 8.70 2.29 15.04
CA ALA A 115 9.71 2.24 16.09
C ALA A 115 10.31 0.83 16.27
N ASP A 116 9.49 -0.21 16.07
CA ASP A 116 9.82 -1.59 16.45
C ASP A 116 10.43 -2.39 15.29
N LEU A 117 11.64 -2.00 14.88
CA LEU A 117 12.47 -2.77 13.96
C LEU A 117 13.88 -2.93 14.53
N PRO A 118 14.60 -4.02 14.23
CA PRO A 118 15.99 -4.17 14.65
C PRO A 118 16.85 -2.98 14.19
N ASP A 119 17.81 -2.58 15.03
CA ASP A 119 18.63 -1.38 14.81
C ASP A 119 19.33 -1.35 13.44
N GLU A 120 19.73 -2.51 12.91
CA GLU A 120 20.43 -2.61 11.61
C GLU A 120 19.48 -2.82 10.42
N ALA A 121 18.20 -3.09 10.66
CA ALA A 121 17.24 -3.33 9.59
C ALA A 121 17.01 -2.05 8.77
N VAL A 122 16.94 -2.17 7.46
CA VAL A 122 16.62 -1.08 6.52
C VAL A 122 15.13 -1.02 6.25
N GLY A 123 14.45 -2.16 6.33
CA GLY A 123 13.00 -2.22 6.25
C GLY A 123 12.46 -3.62 6.38
N LEU A 124 11.14 -3.72 6.29
CA LEU A 124 10.38 -4.94 6.41
C LEU A 124 9.16 -4.86 5.49
N ILE A 125 8.82 -5.94 4.80
CA ILE A 125 7.62 -6.01 3.96
C ILE A 125 6.56 -6.86 4.66
N CYS A 126 5.35 -6.31 4.77
CA CYS A 126 4.18 -6.99 5.28
C CYS A 126 3.13 -7.14 4.17
N ARG A 127 2.47 -8.30 4.15
CA ARG A 127 1.32 -8.62 3.29
C ARG A 127 0.12 -8.83 4.18
N SER A 128 -0.91 -7.99 4.04
CA SER A 128 -2.03 -7.91 4.99
C SER A 128 -1.52 -7.73 6.43
N MET A 129 -1.68 -8.74 7.29
CA MET A 129 -1.28 -8.72 8.70
C MET A 129 -0.04 -9.57 9.00
N SER A 130 0.58 -10.17 7.97
CA SER A 130 1.77 -11.01 8.14
C SER A 130 2.99 -10.30 7.58
N CYS A 131 4.04 -10.20 8.40
CA CYS A 131 5.30 -9.60 7.99
C CYS A 131 6.35 -10.68 7.70
N GLY A 132 7.24 -10.40 6.74
CA GLY A 132 8.41 -11.24 6.49
C GLY A 132 9.51 -11.03 7.52
N GLU A 133 10.73 -11.43 7.17
CA GLU A 133 11.91 -11.12 7.96
C GLU A 133 12.41 -9.68 7.68
N PRO A 134 13.01 -9.00 8.68
CA PRO A 134 13.70 -7.75 8.45
C PRO A 134 14.81 -7.88 7.41
N LEU A 135 14.97 -6.85 6.57
CA LEU A 135 15.99 -6.79 5.53
C LEU A 135 17.02 -5.73 5.90
N PHE A 136 18.29 -6.01 5.62
CA PHE A 136 19.42 -5.22 6.12
C PHE A 136 20.10 -4.37 5.04
N ASN A 137 19.58 -4.37 3.81
CA ASN A 137 20.04 -3.48 2.74
C ASN A 137 18.90 -3.14 1.77
N LEU A 138 19.03 -1.99 1.09
CA LEU A 138 18.02 -1.49 0.15
C LEU A 138 17.85 -2.37 -1.10
N GLU A 139 18.89 -3.08 -1.52
CA GLU A 139 18.83 -3.94 -2.70
C GLU A 139 17.94 -5.17 -2.44
N ALA A 140 18.10 -5.82 -1.29
CA ALA A 140 17.27 -6.93 -0.86
C ALA A 140 15.81 -6.51 -0.69
N LEU A 141 15.57 -5.32 -0.12
CA LEU A 141 14.22 -4.74 0.01
C LEU A 141 13.58 -4.50 -1.36
N ASN A 142 14.30 -3.89 -2.30
CA ASN A 142 13.81 -3.69 -3.67
C ASN A 142 13.56 -5.02 -4.39
N LYS A 143 14.50 -5.97 -4.28
CA LYS A 143 14.37 -7.28 -4.90
C LYS A 143 13.13 -8.02 -4.39
N GLN A 144 12.87 -7.97 -3.08
CA GLN A 144 11.69 -8.63 -2.51
C GLN A 144 10.40 -7.92 -2.93
N LEU A 145 10.40 -6.59 -3.03
CA LEU A 145 9.24 -5.84 -3.51
C LEU A 145 8.90 -6.14 -4.99
N ARG A 146 9.91 -6.33 -5.84
CA ARG A 146 9.77 -6.76 -7.24
C ARG A 146 9.30 -8.20 -7.44
N VAL A 147 9.35 -9.05 -6.42
CA VAL A 147 8.75 -10.39 -6.50
C VAL A 147 7.25 -10.34 -6.19
N ILE A 148 6.79 -9.25 -5.56
CA ILE A 148 5.39 -9.05 -5.19
C ILE A 148 4.57 -8.45 -6.34
N TYR A 149 5.20 -7.61 -7.16
CA TYR A 149 4.63 -6.95 -8.34
C TYR A 149 5.26 -7.48 -9.62
#